data_AF-A0A6P9AVG7-F1
#
_entry.id   AF-A0A6P9AVG7-F1
#
_cell.length_a   1.000
_cell.length_b   1.000
_cell.length_c   1.000
_cell.angle_alpha   90.00
_cell.angle_beta   90.00
_cell.angle_gamma   90.00
#
_symmetry.space_group_name_H-M   'P 1'
#
loop_
_entity.id
_entity.type
_entity.pdbx_description
1 polymer ?
#
loop_
_entity_poly.entity_id
_entity_poly.type
_entity_poly.pdbx_seq_one_letter_code
_entity_poly.pdbx_strand_id
1 'polypeptide(L)'
;EKCAQYWPSDGSVSYGDIAIELKKEEECESYTVRDLLVTNNRENKSRQIRQFHFHGWPEVGIPSDGKGMINIIAAVQKQQQQSGNHPITVHC
;
A
#
# COMPACT_ATOMS: atom_id res chain seq x y z
N GLU A 1 -19.54 4.71 2.42
CA GLU A 1 -18.37 3.90 2.02
C GLU A 1 -17.37 4.85 1.35
N LYS A 2 -16.09 4.86 1.77
CA LYS A 2 -15.06 5.77 1.22
C LYS A 2 -14.14 5.07 0.20
N CYS A 3 -13.80 3.80 0.44
CA CYS A 3 -13.00 2.96 -0.46
C CYS A 3 -13.42 1.49 -0.29
N ALA A 4 -13.55 0.75 -1.39
CA ALA A 4 -13.72 -0.70 -1.35
C ALA A 4 -12.37 -1.37 -1.10
N GLN A 5 -12.35 -2.42 -0.28
CA GLN A 5 -11.10 -3.15 -0.01
C GLN A 5 -10.63 -3.88 -1.27
N TYR A 6 -9.44 -3.52 -1.75
CA TYR A 6 -8.85 -4.05 -2.99
C TYR A 6 -7.65 -4.99 -2.74
N TRP A 7 -7.38 -5.33 -1.48
CA TRP A 7 -6.34 -6.27 -1.07
C TRP A 7 -6.94 -7.42 -0.23
N PRO A 8 -6.31 -8.60 -0.17
CA PRO A 8 -6.79 -9.68 0.68
C PRO A 8 -6.44 -9.40 2.15
N SER A 9 -7.34 -9.73 3.08
CA SER A 9 -7.05 -9.65 4.52
C SER A 9 -6.06 -10.74 4.96
N ASP A 10 -6.08 -11.89 4.29
CA ASP A 10 -5.18 -13.02 4.46
C ASP A 10 -5.07 -13.81 3.14
N GLY A 11 -3.96 -14.52 2.93
CA GLY A 11 -3.77 -15.35 1.73
C GLY A 11 -3.78 -14.54 0.43
N SER A 12 -4.67 -14.89 -0.50
CA SER A 12 -4.71 -14.31 -1.84
C SER A 12 -6.13 -14.02 -2.35
N VAL A 13 -6.23 -13.04 -3.25
CA VAL A 13 -7.45 -12.67 -3.98
C VAL A 13 -7.11 -12.45 -5.46
N SER A 14 -8.06 -12.71 -6.36
CA SER A 14 -7.89 -12.49 -7.79
C SER A 14 -8.94 -11.54 -8.34
N TYR A 15 -8.48 -10.59 -9.16
CA TYR A 15 -9.31 -9.62 -9.89
C TYR A 15 -8.97 -9.74 -11.38
N GLY A 16 -9.74 -10.56 -12.11
CA GLY A 16 -9.43 -10.90 -13.49
C GLY A 16 -8.07 -11.59 -13.61
N ASP A 17 -7.18 -11.06 -14.46
CA ASP A 17 -5.83 -11.60 -14.68
C ASP A 17 -4.84 -11.29 -13.55
N ILE A 18 -5.23 -10.47 -12.57
CA ILE A 18 -4.34 -10.04 -11.48
C ILE A 18 -4.64 -10.84 -10.21
N ALA A 19 -3.66 -11.64 -9.77
CA ALA A 19 -3.66 -12.26 -8.45
C ALA A 19 -2.83 -11.44 -7.47
N ILE A 20 -3.35 -11.19 -6.27
CA ILE A 20 -2.71 -10.44 -5.20
C ILE A 20 -2.60 -11.35 -3.98
N GLU A 21 -1.40 -11.52 -3.46
CA GLU A 21 -1.14 -12.28 -2.23
C GLU A 21 -0.53 -11.38 -1.16
N LEU A 22 -1.07 -11.42 0.05
CA LEU A 22 -0.52 -10.73 1.21
C LEU A 22 0.65 -11.54 1.77
N LYS A 23 1.86 -10.96 1.71
CA LYS A 23 3.08 -11.60 2.22
C LYS A 23 3.45 -11.16 3.63
N LYS A 24 3.25 -9.88 3.92
CA LYS A 24 3.57 -9.28 5.21
C LYS A 24 2.67 -8.10 5.49
N GLU A 25 2.30 -7.93 6.75
CA GLU A 25 1.67 -6.73 7.26
C GLU A 25 2.49 -6.23 8.47
N GLU A 26 2.81 -4.94 8.49
CA GLU A 26 3.49 -4.27 9.58
C GLU A 26 2.70 -3.03 9.98
N GLU A 27 2.39 -2.91 11.28
CA GLU A 27 1.70 -1.75 11.83
C GLU A 27 2.72 -0.73 12.35
N CYS A 28 2.64 0.50 11.84
CA CYS A 28 3.38 1.67 12.31
C CYS A 28 2.42 2.64 13.01
N GLU A 29 2.97 3.64 13.71
CA GLU A 29 2.19 4.60 14.52
C GLU A 29 1.04 5.29 13.77
N SER A 30 1.21 5.61 12.47
CA SER A 30 0.22 6.37 11.69
C SER A 30 -0.19 5.71 10.37
N TYR A 31 0.33 4.52 10.07
CA TYR A 31 0.02 3.80 8.84
C TYR A 31 0.32 2.30 8.96
N THR A 32 -0.34 1.48 8.16
CA THR A 32 0.01 0.07 7.97
C THR A 32 0.78 -0.10 6.67
N VAL A 33 1.81 -0.95 6.68
CA VAL A 33 2.55 -1.36 5.48
C VAL A 33 2.16 -2.78 5.11
N ARG A 34 1.77 -3.00 3.85
CA ARG A 34 1.54 -4.34 3.32
C ARG A 34 2.50 -4.66 2.19
N ASP A 35 3.21 -5.77 2.33
CA ASP A 35 3.97 -6.35 1.23
C ASP A 35 3.05 -7.30 0.46
N LEU A 36 2.79 -6.95 -0.79
CA LEU A 36 1.91 -7.67 -1.70
C LEU A 36 2.73 -8.29 -2.82
N LEU A 37 2.54 -9.58 -3.08
CA LEU A 37 2.99 -10.20 -4.31
C LEU A 37 1.85 -10.11 -5.34
N VAL A 38 2.05 -9.29 -6.36
CA VAL A 38 1.07 -9.07 -7.42
C VAL A 38 1.53 -9.80 -8.68
N THR A 39 0.73 -10.74 -9.14
CA THR A 39 1.01 -11.58 -10.30
C THR A 39 0.00 -11.31 -11.40
N ASN A 40 0.49 -10.98 -12.59
CA ASN A 40 -0.32 -11.00 -13.80
C ASN A 40 -0.26 -12.41 -14.38
N ASN A 41 -1.36 -13.16 -14.26
CA ASN A 41 -1.47 -14.56 -14.67
C ASN A 41 -1.41 -14.72 -16.19
N ARG A 42 -1.85 -13.72 -16.95
CA ARG A 42 -1.79 -13.73 -18.42
C ARG A 42 -0.36 -13.59 -18.93
N GLU A 43 0.44 -12.74 -18.30
CA GLU A 43 1.84 -12.52 -18.65
C GLU A 43 2.81 -13.46 -17.93
N ASN A 44 2.32 -14.20 -16.93
CA ASN A 44 3.11 -15.01 -16.01
C ASN A 44 4.28 -14.22 -15.37
N LYS A 45 4.00 -13.00 -14.91
CA LYS A 45 4.97 -12.10 -14.29
C LYS A 45 4.47 -11.63 -12.93
N SER A 46 5.37 -11.63 -11.96
CA SER A 46 5.10 -11.16 -10.61
C SER A 46 5.93 -9.95 -10.24
N ARG A 47 5.37 -9.07 -9.40
CA ARG A 47 6.03 -7.90 -8.83
C ARG A 47 5.72 -7.81 -7.34
N GLN A 48 6.71 -7.40 -6.56
CA GLN A 48 6.49 -6.99 -5.18
C GLN A 48 5.99 -5.54 -5.17
N ILE A 49 4.83 -5.32 -4.56
CA ILE A 49 4.20 -4.02 -4.40
C ILE A 49 4.01 -3.77 -2.91
N ARG A 50 4.37 -2.58 -2.46
CA ARG A 50 4.17 -2.16 -1.08
C ARG A 50 3.03 -1.15 -1.00
N GLN A 51 1.97 -1.48 -0.27
CA GLN A 51 0.89 -0.56 0.05
C GLN A 51 1.20 0.14 1.38
N PHE A 52 1.03 1.45 1.44
CA PHE A 52 1.08 2.23 2.67
C PHE A 52 -0.31 2.79 2.95
N HIS A 53 -0.98 2.29 3.98
CA HIS A 53 -2.35 2.67 4.34
C HIS A 53 -2.31 3.64 5.52
N PHE A 54 -2.50 4.94 5.25
CA PHE A 54 -2.42 5.99 6.25
C PHE A 54 -3.70 6.10 7.09
N HIS A 55 -3.56 6.09 8.41
CA HIS A 55 -4.66 6.15 9.37
C HIS A 55 -4.76 7.51 10.08
N GLY A 56 -3.74 8.36 9.92
CA GLY A 56 -3.64 9.62 10.66
C GLY A 56 -4.57 10.74 10.18
N TRP A 57 -5.38 10.51 9.13
CA TRP A 57 -6.28 11.54 8.60
C TRP A 57 -7.68 11.45 9.25
N PRO A 58 -8.14 12.48 9.99
CA PRO A 58 -9.42 12.44 10.69
C PRO A 58 -10.61 12.58 9.72
N GLU A 59 -11.80 12.17 10.16
CA GLU A 59 -13.02 12.32 9.34
C GLU A 59 -13.39 13.79 9.07
N VAL A 60 -13.06 14.67 10.02
CA VAL A 60 -13.31 16.11 9.94
C VAL A 60 -12.01 16.86 10.19
N GLY A 61 -11.66 17.76 9.28
CA GLY A 61 -10.47 18.61 9.40
C GLY A 61 -9.18 17.96 8.90
N ILE A 62 -8.08 18.26 9.59
CA ILE A 62 -6.71 17.83 9.25
C ILE A 62 -6.03 17.21 10.48
N PRO A 63 -4.96 16.41 10.30
CA PRO A 63 -4.18 15.90 11.42
C PRO A 63 -3.68 17.01 12.35
N SER A 64 -3.57 16.73 13.66
CA SER A 64 -3.12 17.70 14.67
C SER A 64 -1.66 18.13 14.51
N ASP A 65 -0.84 17.28 13.89
CA ASP A 65 0.54 17.56 13.53
C ASP A 65 0.94 16.85 12.22
N GLY A 66 2.13 17.15 11.71
CA GLY A 66 2.64 16.59 10.45
C GLY A 66 3.44 15.29 10.59
N LYS A 67 3.66 14.76 11.80
CA LYS A 67 4.62 13.67 12.06
C LYS A 67 4.27 12.42 11.24
N GLY A 68 3.01 12.01 11.26
CA GLY A 68 2.54 10.84 10.51
C GLY A 68 2.73 10.99 9.00
N MET A 69 2.45 12.17 8.47
CA MET A 69 2.60 12.48 7.04
C MET A 69 4.08 12.48 6.61
N ILE A 70 4.96 13.05 7.42
CA ILE A 70 6.41 13.04 7.15
C ILE A 70 6.95 11.60 7.15
N ASN A 71 6.52 10.78 8.11
CA ASN A 71 6.97 9.39 8.23
C ASN A 71 6.56 8.55 7.01
N ILE A 72 5.31 8.65 6.55
CA ILE A 72 4.84 7.88 5.38
C ILE A 72 5.53 8.36 4.09
N ILE A 73 5.74 9.67 3.91
CA ILE A 73 6.48 10.20 2.75
C ILE A 73 7.90 9.65 2.73
N ALA A 74 8.61 9.67 3.87
CA ALA A 74 9.96 9.12 3.96
C ALA A 74 9.99 7.60 3.67
N ALA A 75 9.00 6.85 4.15
CA ALA A 75 8.89 5.41 3.89
C ALA A 75 8.61 5.10 2.41
N VAL A 76 7.72 5.85 1.76
CA VAL A 76 7.43 5.74 0.32
C VAL A 76 8.67 6.11 -0.51
N GLN A 77 9.39 7.17 -0.16
CA GLN A 77 10.62 7.57 -0.83
C GLN A 77 11.71 6.49 -0.72
N LYS A 78 11.88 5.89 0.47
CA LYS A 78 12.80 4.78 0.67
C LYS A 78 12.43 3.58 -0.21
N GLN A 79 11.15 3.24 -0.29
CA GLN A 79 10.67 2.18 -1.18
C GLN A 79 10.99 2.49 -2.66
N GLN A 80 10.70 3.70 -3.10
CA GLN A 80 10.92 4.14 -4.48
C GLN A 80 12.38 4.01 -4.93
N GLN A 81 13.32 4.41 -4.07
CA GLN A 81 14.76 4.28 -4.32
C GLN A 81 15.18 2.82 -4.52
N GLN A 82 14.52 1.88 -3.86
CA GLN A 82 14.82 0.45 -3.95
C GLN A 82 14.07 -0.25 -5.09
N SER A 83 12.98 0.34 -5.60
CA SER A 83 12.10 -0.26 -6.59
C SER A 83 12.18 0.38 -7.98
N GLY A 84 13.25 1.14 -8.29
CA GLY A 84 13.48 1.66 -9.63
C GLY A 84 12.71 2.93 -9.99
N ASN A 85 12.23 3.70 -9.01
CA ASN A 85 11.59 5.01 -9.21
C ASN A 85 10.37 5.01 -10.17
N HIS A 86 9.54 3.98 -10.09
CA HIS A 86 8.30 3.90 -10.87
C HIS A 86 7.22 4.86 -10.35
N PRO A 87 6.24 5.28 -11.17
CA PRO A 87 5.15 6.15 -10.72
C PRO A 87 4.47 5.63 -9.44
N ILE A 88 4.33 6.51 -8.44
CA ILE A 88 3.62 6.21 -7.19
C ILE A 88 2.11 6.33 -7.45
N THR A 89 1.36 5.27 -7.19
CA THR A 89 -0.12 5.36 -7.16
C THR A 89 -0.57 5.89 -5.81
N VAL A 90 -1.31 7.00 -5.81
CA VAL A 90 -1.87 7.65 -4.61
C VAL A 90 -3.38 7.76 -4.77
N HIS A 91 -4.14 7.38 -3.74
CA HIS A 91 -5.60 7.48 -3.71
C HIS A 91 -6.10 7.75 -2.28
N CYS A 92 -7.37 8.15 -2.15
CA CYS A 92 -8.06 8.43 -0.89
C CYS A 92 -9.53 8.01 -0.94
#